data_AF-A0A1C6IL49-F1
#
_entry.id   AF-A0A1C6IL49-F1
#
_cell.length_a   1.000
_cell.length_b   1.000
_cell.length_c   1.000
_cell.angle_alpha   90.00
_cell.angle_beta   90.00
_cell.angle_gamma   90.00
#
_symmetry.space_group_name_H-M   'P 1'
#
loop_
_entity.id
_entity.type
_entity.pdbx_description
1 polymer ?
#
loop_
_entity_poly.entity_id
_entity_poly.type
_entity_poly.pdbx_seq_one_letter_code
_entity_poly.pdbx_strand_id
1 'polypeptide(L)'
;MHFQRNAAVQAQKKFLTDKMPQSERVQKNREAAGHVISLCFMSALNERYGIGEGRMERLVDAANAELERFDLNKRGVGMERAKKKLAEELGDLLPDGFILPVTKRPKTAKDWAMLGEQREAAEIVVKCYALAAHKALSFGPERVQETVAATEAAFRKFGEWAESGDYYGYALLAREMERIFHTPVDVDDSKAVEPFFSKTLD
;
A
#
# COMPACT_ATOMS: atom_id res chain seq x y z
N MET A 1 12.55 4.26 13.15
CA MET A 1 12.36 2.86 13.58
C MET A 1 12.70 2.00 12.36
N HIS A 2 13.79 1.21 12.37
CA HIS A 2 14.21 0.47 11.17
C HIS A 2 13.19 -0.61 10.80
N PHE A 3 12.78 -0.70 9.53
CA PHE A 3 12.07 -1.85 8.97
C PHE A 3 13.02 -3.06 8.96
N GLN A 4 13.24 -3.67 10.12
CA GLN A 4 13.93 -4.94 10.24
C GLN A 4 12.93 -6.05 10.55
N ARG A 5 12.90 -7.04 9.66
CA ARG A 5 12.17 -8.31 9.74
C ARG A 5 10.65 -8.20 9.72
N ASN A 6 10.16 -8.21 8.49
CA ASN A 6 8.97 -8.95 8.09
C ASN A 6 7.65 -8.46 8.74
N ALA A 7 7.24 -7.24 8.36
CA ALA A 7 5.92 -6.68 8.66
C ALA A 7 4.78 -7.63 8.24
N ALA A 8 5.01 -8.45 7.21
CA ALA A 8 4.11 -9.52 6.79
C ALA A 8 3.97 -10.64 7.84
N VAL A 9 5.05 -11.04 8.53
CA VAL A 9 5.04 -12.08 9.58
C VAL A 9 4.35 -11.62 10.87
N GLN A 10 4.46 -10.34 11.21
CA GLN A 10 3.74 -9.77 12.37
C GLN A 10 2.24 -9.58 12.07
N ALA A 11 1.90 -9.22 10.83
CA ALA A 11 0.52 -9.25 10.36
C ALA A 11 -0.02 -10.68 10.40
N GLN A 12 0.67 -11.66 9.80
CA GLN A 12 0.26 -13.06 9.73
C GLN A 12 -0.15 -13.69 11.07
N LYS A 13 0.60 -13.47 12.16
CA LYS A 13 0.29 -14.04 13.49
C LYS A 13 -1.03 -13.55 14.10
N LYS A 14 -1.49 -12.36 13.71
CA LYS A 14 -2.67 -11.74 14.35
C LYS A 14 -3.96 -12.13 13.64
N PHE A 15 -3.93 -12.52 12.37
CA PHE A 15 -5.11 -12.56 11.49
C PHE A 15 -5.86 -13.90 11.50
N LEU A 16 -5.27 -14.97 12.02
CA LEU A 16 -5.69 -16.34 11.70
C LEU A 16 -6.49 -17.07 12.79
N THR A 17 -7.06 -16.36 13.77
CA THR A 17 -7.90 -17.03 14.77
C THR A 17 -9.03 -16.15 15.30
N ASP A 18 -10.24 -16.73 15.19
CA ASP A 18 -11.48 -16.40 15.90
C ASP A 18 -12.25 -15.14 15.49
N LYS A 19 -13.55 -15.07 15.88
CA LYS A 19 -14.50 -13.99 15.56
C LYS A 19 -13.99 -12.63 16.03
N MET A 20 -13.17 -11.99 15.21
CA MET A 20 -12.60 -10.68 15.49
C MET A 20 -13.66 -9.56 15.44
N PRO A 21 -13.62 -8.60 16.38
CA PRO A 21 -14.48 -7.43 16.36
C PRO A 21 -14.25 -6.60 15.08
N GLN A 22 -15.29 -5.89 14.64
CA GLN A 22 -15.27 -5.10 13.40
C GLN A 22 -14.12 -4.07 13.38
N SER A 23 -13.80 -3.46 14.51
CA SER A 23 -12.68 -2.51 14.64
C SER A 23 -11.33 -3.14 14.31
N GLU A 24 -11.08 -4.36 14.78
CA GLU A 24 -9.83 -5.08 14.50
C GLU A 24 -9.75 -5.53 13.04
N ARG A 25 -10.89 -5.93 12.46
CA ARG A 25 -10.99 -6.26 11.03
C ARG A 25 -10.70 -5.05 10.14
N VAL A 26 -11.24 -3.88 10.49
CA VAL A 26 -11.02 -2.62 9.76
C VAL A 26 -9.55 -2.21 9.84
N GLN A 27 -8.93 -2.28 11.01
CA GLN A 27 -7.51 -1.96 11.18
C GLN A 27 -6.62 -2.84 10.29
N LYS A 28 -6.87 -4.15 10.33
CA LYS A 28 -6.16 -5.14 9.52
C LYS A 28 -6.39 -4.96 8.01
N ASN A 29 -7.58 -4.55 7.62
CA ASN A 29 -7.92 -4.23 6.24
C ASN A 29 -7.14 -3.00 5.73
N ARG A 30 -7.02 -1.95 6.56
CA ARG A 30 -6.22 -0.76 6.27
C ARG A 30 -4.74 -1.11 6.12
N GLU A 31 -4.20 -1.93 7.03
CA GLU A 31 -2.81 -2.40 6.99
C GLU A 31 -2.51 -3.21 5.72
N ALA A 32 -3.40 -4.14 5.35
CA ALA A 32 -3.27 -4.92 4.13
C ALA A 32 -3.27 -4.05 2.86
N ALA A 33 -4.23 -3.12 2.75
CA ALA A 33 -4.30 -2.19 1.61
C ALA A 33 -3.06 -1.29 1.52
N GLY A 34 -2.58 -0.77 2.65
CA GLY A 34 -1.36 0.03 2.71
C GLY A 34 -0.10 -0.74 2.27
N HIS A 35 0.04 -1.99 2.66
CA HIS A 35 1.15 -2.83 2.24
C HIS A 35 1.11 -3.13 0.74
N VAL A 36 -0.02 -3.62 0.23
CA VAL A 36 -0.15 -3.96 -1.20
C VAL A 36 0.13 -2.75 -2.08
N ILE A 37 -0.41 -1.58 -1.72
CA ILE A 37 -0.20 -0.39 -2.54
C ILE A 37 1.25 0.13 -2.49
N SER A 38 1.95 -0.06 -1.36
CA SER A 38 3.38 0.24 -1.25
C SER A 38 4.18 -0.62 -2.24
N LEU A 39 3.90 -1.93 -2.29
CA LEU A 39 4.53 -2.85 -3.23
C LEU A 39 4.22 -2.48 -4.69
N CYS A 40 2.96 -2.15 -4.98
CA CYS A 40 2.55 -1.69 -6.31
C CYS A 40 3.30 -0.41 -6.73
N PHE A 41 3.50 0.53 -5.80
CA PHE A 41 4.23 1.77 -6.08
C PHE A 41 5.71 1.51 -6.37
N MET A 42 6.36 0.69 -5.56
CA MET A 42 7.78 0.32 -5.76
C MET A 42 7.98 -0.45 -7.07
N SER A 43 7.09 -1.40 -7.37
CA SER A 43 7.10 -2.14 -8.63
C SER A 43 6.90 -1.20 -9.82
N ALA A 44 5.87 -0.35 -9.80
CA ALA A 44 5.59 0.62 -10.86
C ALA A 44 6.76 1.57 -11.10
N LEU A 45 7.37 2.07 -10.03
CA LEU A 45 8.50 2.98 -10.11
C LEU A 45 9.74 2.27 -10.69
N ASN A 46 10.00 1.03 -10.28
CA ASN A 46 11.12 0.26 -10.81
C ASN A 46 10.92 -0.14 -12.27
N GLU A 47 9.75 -0.67 -12.64
CA GLU A 47 9.42 -1.04 -14.02
C GLU A 47 9.59 0.16 -14.98
N ARG A 48 9.22 1.36 -14.54
CA ARG A 48 9.22 2.55 -15.39
C ARG A 48 10.57 3.25 -15.49
N TYR A 49 11.33 3.31 -14.40
CA TYR A 49 12.54 4.13 -14.35
C TYR A 49 13.83 3.37 -14.00
N GLY A 50 13.74 2.06 -13.71
CA GLY A 50 14.90 1.21 -13.43
C GLY A 50 15.79 1.78 -12.33
N ILE A 51 15.21 2.23 -11.21
CA ILE A 51 15.95 3.03 -10.24
C ILE A 51 17.01 2.22 -9.47
N GLY A 52 16.88 0.90 -9.41
CA GLY A 52 17.80 0.01 -8.71
C GLY A 52 17.69 0.11 -7.18
N GLU A 53 18.33 -0.85 -6.50
CA GLU A 53 18.26 -1.08 -5.06
C GLU A 53 18.54 0.16 -4.20
N GLY A 54 19.72 0.80 -4.35
CA GLY A 54 20.10 1.93 -3.49
C GLY A 54 19.27 3.21 -3.69
N ARG A 55 18.53 3.35 -4.79
CA ARG A 55 17.51 4.41 -4.93
C ARG A 55 16.19 3.97 -4.31
N MET A 56 15.86 2.69 -4.40
CA MET A 56 14.65 2.13 -3.81
C MET A 56 14.71 2.20 -2.28
N GLU A 57 15.85 1.89 -1.66
CA GLU A 57 16.06 2.05 -0.23
C GLU A 57 15.83 3.50 0.23
N ARG A 58 16.41 4.47 -0.49
CA ARG A 58 16.19 5.90 -0.19
C ARG A 58 14.74 6.34 -0.32
N LEU A 59 14.02 5.80 -1.30
CA LEU A 59 12.58 6.03 -1.46
C LEU A 59 11.82 5.48 -0.25
N VAL A 60 12.09 4.24 0.13
CA VAL A 60 11.43 3.56 1.26
C VAL A 60 11.70 4.30 2.57
N ASP A 61 12.93 4.68 2.85
CA ASP A 61 13.29 5.46 4.04
C ASP A 61 12.56 6.81 4.08
N ALA A 62 12.52 7.53 2.95
CA ALA A 62 11.79 8.78 2.87
C ALA A 62 10.27 8.58 3.02
N ALA A 63 9.70 7.53 2.44
CA ALA A 63 8.27 7.22 2.57
C ALA A 63 7.90 6.89 4.02
N ASN A 64 8.74 6.14 4.72
CA ASN A 64 8.57 5.82 6.13
C ASN A 64 8.64 7.09 6.99
N ALA A 65 9.55 8.01 6.71
CA ALA A 65 9.62 9.28 7.40
C ALA A 65 8.35 10.12 7.18
N GLU A 66 7.79 10.15 5.97
CA GLU A 66 6.52 10.84 5.70
C GLU A 66 5.32 10.16 6.36
N LEU A 67 5.29 8.82 6.45
CA LEU A 67 4.26 8.06 7.16
C LEU A 67 4.30 8.34 8.68
N GLU A 68 5.50 8.31 9.29
CA GLU A 68 5.70 8.68 10.69
C GLU A 68 5.24 10.13 10.95
N ARG A 69 5.60 11.06 10.06
CA ARG A 69 5.17 12.47 10.14
C ARG A 69 3.66 12.62 9.99
N PHE A 70 3.04 11.87 9.08
CA PHE A 70 1.60 11.85 8.92
C PHE A 70 0.91 11.37 10.20
N ASP A 71 1.41 10.28 10.80
CA ASP A 71 0.86 9.74 12.05
C ASP A 71 1.00 10.72 13.22
N LEU A 72 2.12 11.44 13.34
CA LEU A 72 2.30 12.50 14.33
C LEU A 72 1.31 13.65 14.11
N ASN A 73 1.16 14.12 12.86
CA ASN A 73 0.18 15.15 12.52
C ASN A 73 -1.25 14.68 12.85
N LYS A 74 -1.62 13.46 12.47
CA LYS A 74 -2.94 12.87 12.75
C LYS A 74 -3.25 12.86 14.25
N ARG A 75 -2.28 12.51 15.10
CA ARG A 75 -2.46 12.54 16.57
C ARG A 75 -2.68 13.95 17.10
N GLY A 76 -2.07 14.96 16.50
CA GLY A 76 -2.19 16.36 16.92
C GLY A 76 -3.44 17.07 16.42
N VAL A 77 -3.83 16.86 15.16
CA VAL A 77 -4.89 17.65 14.49
C VAL A 77 -6.09 16.83 14.02
N GLY A 78 -6.07 15.51 14.18
CA GLY A 78 -7.07 14.60 13.65
C GLY A 78 -6.86 14.24 12.19
N MET A 79 -7.62 13.24 11.72
CA MET A 79 -7.46 12.61 10.41
C MET A 79 -7.64 13.59 9.24
N GLU A 80 -8.77 14.28 9.18
CA GLU A 80 -9.13 15.18 8.08
C GLU A 80 -8.11 16.31 7.88
N ARG A 81 -7.67 16.93 8.98
CA ARG A 81 -6.67 18.01 8.91
C ARG A 81 -5.29 17.47 8.51
N ALA A 82 -4.92 16.27 8.94
CA ALA A 82 -3.68 15.63 8.52
C ALA A 82 -3.71 15.29 7.02
N LYS A 83 -4.82 14.76 6.50
CA LYS A 83 -5.01 14.50 5.06
C LYS A 83 -4.95 15.78 4.23
N LYS A 84 -5.61 16.84 4.71
CA LYS A 84 -5.59 18.16 4.04
C LYS A 84 -4.16 18.71 3.96
N LYS A 85 -3.43 18.69 5.07
CA LYS A 85 -2.02 19.12 5.11
C LYS A 85 -1.15 18.30 4.17
N LEU A 86 -1.34 16.98 4.12
CA LEU A 86 -0.62 16.11 3.18
C LEU A 86 -0.93 16.45 1.71
N ALA A 87 -2.19 16.77 1.39
CA ALA A 87 -2.59 17.21 0.05
C ALA A 87 -2.01 18.58 -0.31
N GLU A 88 -2.02 19.53 0.63
CA GLU A 88 -1.40 20.86 0.47
C GLU A 88 0.12 20.76 0.25
N GLU A 89 0.79 19.84 0.95
CA GLU A 89 2.24 19.60 0.77
C GLU A 89 2.58 18.97 -0.59
N LEU A 90 1.68 18.16 -1.15
CA LEU A 90 1.84 17.61 -2.49
C LEU A 90 1.64 18.68 -3.58
N GLY A 91 0.63 19.54 -3.42
CA GLY A 91 0.33 20.60 -4.40
C GLY A 91 0.30 20.07 -5.84
N ASP A 92 1.08 20.71 -6.71
CA ASP A 92 1.14 20.37 -8.14
C ASP A 92 1.83 19.02 -8.43
N LEU A 93 2.47 18.38 -7.45
CA LEU A 93 3.05 17.05 -7.64
C LEU A 93 1.98 15.98 -7.86
N LEU A 94 0.81 16.14 -7.26
CA LEU A 94 -0.30 15.18 -7.39
C LEU A 94 -1.67 15.88 -7.24
N PRO A 95 -2.07 16.72 -8.22
CA PRO A 95 -3.27 17.54 -8.13
C PRO A 95 -4.56 16.71 -8.11
N ASP A 96 -4.60 15.60 -8.85
CA ASP A 96 -5.77 14.73 -8.97
C ASP A 96 -5.89 13.71 -7.82
N GLY A 97 -4.89 13.67 -6.93
CA GLY A 97 -4.83 12.71 -5.83
C GLY A 97 -4.66 11.26 -6.29
N PHE A 98 -5.18 10.34 -5.49
CA PHE A 98 -5.18 8.90 -5.78
C PHE A 98 -6.47 8.28 -5.24
N ILE A 99 -7.08 7.39 -6.02
CA ILE A 99 -8.23 6.60 -5.60
C ILE A 99 -7.91 5.14 -5.86
N LEU A 100 -7.92 4.33 -4.80
CA LEU A 100 -7.72 2.89 -4.93
C LEU A 100 -8.78 2.30 -5.90
N PRO A 101 -8.34 1.65 -7.00
CA PRO A 101 -9.24 1.00 -7.93
C PRO A 101 -10.08 -0.08 -7.25
N VAL A 102 -11.30 -0.28 -7.74
CA VAL A 102 -12.17 -1.37 -7.27
C VAL A 102 -11.74 -2.65 -7.96
N THR A 103 -11.25 -3.62 -7.21
CA THR A 103 -10.90 -4.96 -7.74
C THR A 103 -12.10 -5.89 -7.75
N LYS A 104 -12.99 -5.77 -6.76
CA LYS A 104 -14.23 -6.53 -6.67
C LYS A 104 -15.40 -5.61 -6.37
N ARG A 105 -16.49 -5.76 -7.13
CA ARG A 105 -17.69 -4.92 -6.97
C ARG A 105 -18.32 -5.14 -5.58
N PRO A 106 -18.37 -4.11 -4.70
CA PRO A 106 -19.05 -4.20 -3.41
C PRO A 106 -20.55 -4.50 -3.60
N LYS A 107 -21.10 -5.43 -2.81
CA LYS A 107 -22.52 -5.79 -2.87
C LYS A 107 -23.29 -5.38 -1.62
N THR A 108 -22.62 -5.35 -0.48
CA THR A 108 -23.22 -5.05 0.83
C THR A 108 -22.74 -3.71 1.38
N ALA A 109 -23.48 -3.11 2.33
CA ALA A 109 -23.05 -1.91 3.04
C ALA A 109 -21.70 -2.12 3.77
N LYS A 110 -21.46 -3.34 4.24
CA LYS A 110 -20.21 -3.75 4.86
C LYS A 110 -19.05 -3.74 3.85
N ASP A 111 -19.26 -4.23 2.64
CA ASP A 111 -18.24 -4.19 1.57
C ASP A 111 -17.90 -2.75 1.21
N TRP A 112 -18.91 -1.87 1.15
CA TRP A 112 -18.71 -0.45 0.90
C TRP A 112 -17.91 0.24 2.00
N ALA A 113 -18.21 -0.04 3.27
CA ALA A 113 -17.42 0.45 4.39
C ALA A 113 -15.97 -0.04 4.29
N MET A 114 -15.76 -1.34 4.04
CA MET A 114 -14.42 -1.91 3.88
C MET A 114 -13.63 -1.27 2.74
N LEU A 115 -14.26 -1.02 1.58
CA LEU A 115 -13.62 -0.34 0.45
C LEU A 115 -13.26 1.12 0.79
N GLY A 116 -14.12 1.82 1.51
CA GLY A 116 -13.82 3.18 1.98
C GLY A 116 -12.57 3.22 2.85
N GLU A 117 -12.44 2.24 3.76
CA GLU A 117 -11.28 2.11 4.63
C GLU A 117 -9.99 1.77 3.87
N GLN A 118 -10.07 0.87 2.88
CA GLN A 118 -8.95 0.55 2.00
C GLN A 118 -8.51 1.77 1.18
N ARG A 119 -9.48 2.53 0.64
CA ARG A 119 -9.22 3.75 -0.12
C ARG A 119 -8.51 4.80 0.72
N GLU A 120 -9.00 5.05 1.93
CA GLU A 120 -8.36 6.01 2.83
C GLU A 120 -6.92 5.59 3.15
N ALA A 121 -6.70 4.32 3.51
CA ALA A 121 -5.37 3.81 3.81
C ALA A 121 -4.42 3.93 2.60
N ALA A 122 -4.87 3.50 1.43
CA ALA A 122 -4.05 3.52 0.23
C ALA A 122 -3.76 4.94 -0.27
N GLU A 123 -4.73 5.86 -0.16
CA GLU A 123 -4.54 7.28 -0.48
C GLU A 123 -3.40 7.89 0.35
N ILE A 124 -3.38 7.66 1.67
CA ILE A 124 -2.32 8.18 2.54
C ILE A 124 -0.97 7.61 2.12
N VAL A 125 -0.87 6.30 1.93
CA VAL A 125 0.37 5.64 1.54
C VAL A 125 0.89 6.18 0.22
N VAL A 126 0.05 6.22 -0.83
CA VAL A 126 0.47 6.74 -2.14
C VAL A 126 0.92 8.18 -2.05
N LYS A 127 0.23 9.03 -1.29
CA LYS A 127 0.62 10.43 -1.08
C LYS A 127 1.98 10.55 -0.37
N CYS A 128 2.23 9.74 0.66
CA CYS A 128 3.54 9.69 1.33
C CYS A 128 4.65 9.20 0.39
N TYR A 129 4.39 8.17 -0.41
CA TYR A 129 5.35 7.66 -1.40
C TYR A 129 5.60 8.65 -2.56
N ALA A 130 4.58 9.41 -2.97
CA ALA A 130 4.72 10.48 -3.97
C ALA A 130 5.63 11.61 -3.45
N LEU A 131 5.43 12.06 -2.20
CA LEU A 131 6.35 13.01 -1.56
C LEU A 131 7.75 12.44 -1.40
N ALA A 132 7.88 11.16 -1.05
CA ALA A 132 9.16 10.48 -0.93
C ALA A 132 9.89 10.43 -2.27
N ALA A 133 9.21 10.11 -3.37
CA ALA A 133 9.78 10.10 -4.71
C ALA A 133 10.28 11.50 -5.10
N HIS A 134 9.52 12.54 -4.78
CA HIS A 134 9.96 13.92 -4.97
C HIS A 134 11.23 14.24 -4.15
N LYS A 135 11.23 13.94 -2.85
CA LYS A 135 12.33 14.30 -1.93
C LYS A 135 13.59 13.47 -2.12
N ALA A 136 13.47 12.16 -2.26
CA ALA A 136 14.59 11.22 -2.31
C ALA A 136 15.16 11.03 -3.73
N LEU A 137 14.31 11.15 -4.75
CA LEU A 137 14.68 10.87 -6.15
C LEU A 137 14.62 12.10 -7.06
N SER A 138 14.27 13.27 -6.52
CA SER A 138 14.10 14.53 -7.26
C SER A 138 13.09 14.41 -8.41
N PHE A 139 12.04 13.60 -8.24
CA PHE A 139 10.99 13.48 -9.25
C PHE A 139 10.15 14.76 -9.28
N GLY A 140 10.01 15.35 -10.48
CA GLY A 140 9.07 16.44 -10.72
C GLY A 140 7.63 15.94 -10.86
N PRO A 141 6.65 16.87 -11.02
CA PRO A 141 5.22 16.56 -11.12
C PRO A 141 4.89 15.44 -12.12
N GLU A 142 5.43 15.53 -13.34
CA GLU A 142 5.21 14.55 -14.39
C GLU A 142 5.57 13.13 -13.92
N ARG A 143 6.80 12.92 -13.43
CA ARG A 143 7.25 11.59 -12.98
C ARG A 143 6.49 11.07 -11.76
N VAL A 144 6.06 11.96 -10.86
CA VAL A 144 5.23 11.57 -9.72
C VAL A 144 3.86 11.08 -10.19
N GLN A 145 3.15 11.87 -10.99
CA GLN A 145 1.83 11.53 -11.51
C GLN A 145 1.87 10.26 -12.36
N GLU A 146 2.91 10.13 -13.20
CA GLU A 146 3.20 8.94 -13.98
C GLU A 146 3.40 7.69 -13.11
N THR A 147 4.12 7.80 -11.99
CA THR A 147 4.32 6.69 -11.06
C THR A 147 3.01 6.32 -10.37
N VAL A 148 2.21 7.31 -9.97
CA VAL A 148 0.90 7.07 -9.33
C VAL A 148 -0.06 6.37 -10.30
N ALA A 149 -0.13 6.81 -11.55
CA ALA A 149 -0.93 6.15 -12.59
C ALA A 149 -0.46 4.70 -12.84
N ALA A 150 0.85 4.46 -12.87
CA ALA A 150 1.39 3.11 -13.00
C ALA A 150 1.13 2.25 -11.75
N THR A 151 1.09 2.85 -10.55
CA THR A 151 0.71 2.20 -9.30
C THR A 151 -0.74 1.70 -9.34
N GLU A 152 -1.66 2.49 -9.89
CA GLU A 152 -3.04 2.04 -10.11
C GLU A 152 -3.11 0.85 -11.06
N ALA A 153 -2.34 0.88 -12.15
CA ALA A 153 -2.27 -0.23 -13.10
C ALA A 153 -1.70 -1.50 -12.46
N ALA A 154 -0.64 -1.37 -11.66
CA ALA A 154 -0.08 -2.48 -10.89
C ALA A 154 -1.11 -3.05 -9.89
N PHE A 155 -1.88 -2.20 -9.22
CA PHE A 155 -2.93 -2.65 -8.29
C PHE A 155 -4.08 -3.38 -9.01
N ARG A 156 -4.46 -2.95 -10.23
CA ARG A 156 -5.46 -3.67 -11.04
C ARG A 156 -4.98 -5.07 -11.43
N LYS A 157 -3.72 -5.20 -11.88
CA LYS A 157 -3.10 -6.50 -12.16
C LYS A 157 -3.05 -7.39 -10.91
N PHE A 158 -2.71 -6.81 -9.75
CA PHE A 158 -2.79 -7.53 -8.47
C PHE A 158 -4.22 -8.02 -8.19
N GLY A 159 -5.23 -7.19 -8.44
CA GLY A 159 -6.64 -7.57 -8.32
C GLY A 159 -7.01 -8.78 -9.16
N GLU A 160 -6.58 -8.82 -10.43
CA GLU A 160 -6.77 -9.96 -11.34
C GLU A 160 -6.08 -11.22 -10.81
N TRP A 161 -4.86 -11.11 -10.28
CA TRP A 161 -4.15 -12.25 -9.68
C TRP A 161 -4.82 -12.74 -8.40
N ALA A 162 -5.34 -11.81 -7.60
CA ALA A 162 -6.05 -12.11 -6.37
C ALA A 162 -7.35 -12.88 -6.64
N GLU A 163 -7.97 -12.82 -7.84
CA GLU A 163 -9.13 -13.65 -8.19
C GLU A 163 -8.83 -15.16 -8.09
N SER A 164 -7.59 -15.56 -8.37
CA SER A 164 -7.11 -16.94 -8.22
C SER A 164 -6.69 -17.27 -6.78
N GLY A 165 -6.79 -16.31 -5.86
CA GLY A 165 -6.36 -16.37 -4.47
C GLY A 165 -5.36 -15.26 -4.14
N ASP A 166 -5.62 -14.49 -3.09
CA ASP A 166 -4.79 -13.36 -2.67
C ASP A 166 -3.30 -13.70 -2.54
N TYR A 167 -3.02 -14.90 -2.05
CA TYR A 167 -1.66 -15.40 -1.84
C TYR A 167 -0.87 -15.45 -3.14
N TYR A 168 -1.52 -15.82 -4.25
CA TYR A 168 -0.89 -15.81 -5.56
C TYR A 168 -0.53 -14.38 -6.00
N GLY A 169 -1.43 -13.41 -5.77
CA GLY A 169 -1.14 -11.99 -6.00
C GLY A 169 0.02 -11.47 -5.14
N TYR A 170 0.06 -11.81 -3.85
CA TYR A 170 1.15 -11.44 -2.95
C TYR A 170 2.48 -12.08 -3.35
N ALA A 171 2.49 -13.35 -3.75
CA ALA A 171 3.69 -14.04 -4.19
C ALA A 171 4.28 -13.43 -5.47
N LEU A 172 3.43 -12.97 -6.40
CA LEU A 172 3.90 -12.28 -7.61
C LEU A 172 4.49 -10.90 -7.30
N LEU A 173 3.88 -10.13 -6.40
CA LEU A 173 4.46 -8.86 -5.92
C LEU A 173 5.76 -9.09 -5.15
N ALA A 174 5.83 -10.11 -4.31
CA ALA A 174 7.04 -10.49 -3.57
C ALA A 174 8.18 -10.83 -4.52
N ARG A 175 7.91 -11.64 -5.57
CA ARG A 175 8.89 -11.96 -6.61
C ARG A 175 9.40 -10.72 -7.33
N GLU A 176 8.55 -9.72 -7.58
CA GLU A 176 9.01 -8.46 -8.17
C GLU A 176 9.94 -7.70 -7.20
N MET A 177 9.65 -7.72 -5.90
CA MET A 177 10.57 -7.16 -4.90
C MET A 177 11.90 -7.92 -4.84
N GLU A 178 11.89 -9.26 -4.94
CA GLU A 178 13.13 -10.06 -5.01
C GLU A 178 14.00 -9.64 -6.20
N ARG A 179 13.38 -9.34 -7.34
CA ARG A 179 14.11 -8.87 -8.53
C ARG A 179 14.73 -7.50 -8.33
N ILE A 180 14.10 -6.63 -7.55
CA ILE A 180 14.55 -5.26 -7.28
C ILE A 180 15.66 -5.23 -6.23
N PHE A 181 15.47 -5.95 -5.12
CA PHE A 181 16.36 -5.93 -3.97
C PHE A 181 17.41 -7.04 -3.98
N HIS A 182 17.39 -7.93 -4.99
CA HIS A 182 18.27 -9.10 -5.10
C HIS A 182 18.34 -9.97 -3.83
N THR A 183 17.30 -9.88 -3.00
CA THR A 183 17.18 -10.53 -1.70
C THR A 183 15.95 -11.42 -1.73
N PRO A 184 16.04 -12.69 -1.29
CA PRO A 184 14.87 -13.56 -1.20
C PRO A 184 13.80 -12.95 -0.29
N VAL A 185 12.57 -12.85 -0.79
CA VAL A 185 11.39 -12.39 -0.08
C VAL A 185 10.52 -13.62 0.11
N ASP A 186 10.68 -14.28 1.26
CA ASP A 186 9.90 -15.46 1.58
C ASP A 186 8.48 -15.09 2.01
N VAL A 187 7.48 -15.77 1.43
CA VAL A 187 6.07 -15.60 1.76
C VAL A 187 5.61 -16.84 2.53
N ASP A 188 5.73 -16.81 3.85
CA ASP A 188 5.31 -17.92 4.72
C ASP A 188 3.79 -18.19 4.59
N ASP A 189 3.42 -19.37 4.11
CA ASP A 189 2.04 -19.83 3.85
C ASP A 189 1.53 -20.86 4.85
N SER A 190 2.36 -21.26 5.82
CA SER A 190 2.17 -22.43 6.68
C SER A 190 0.93 -22.40 7.58
N LYS A 191 0.20 -21.27 7.63
CA LYS A 191 -1.04 -21.08 8.41
C LYS A 191 -2.17 -20.38 7.65
N ALA A 192 -2.09 -20.23 6.33
CA ALA A 192 -3.12 -19.50 5.57
C ALA A 192 -4.46 -20.28 5.55
N VAL A 193 -5.54 -19.69 6.08
CA VAL A 193 -6.86 -20.33 6.08
C VAL A 193 -7.90 -19.59 5.23
N GLU A 194 -7.88 -18.26 5.05
CA GLU A 194 -8.80 -17.55 4.14
C GLU A 194 -8.26 -16.23 3.52
N PRO A 195 -8.68 -15.85 2.29
CA PRO A 195 -8.21 -14.64 1.61
C PRO A 195 -9.02 -13.36 1.93
N PHE A 196 -8.35 -12.19 1.87
CA PHE A 196 -8.80 -10.85 2.25
C PHE A 196 -9.40 -10.01 1.10
N PHE A 197 -8.93 -10.19 -0.13
CA PHE A 197 -9.35 -9.53 -1.37
C PHE A 197 -10.27 -10.41 -2.23
N SER A 198 -10.16 -11.74 -2.15
CA SER A 198 -10.91 -12.67 -3.03
C SER A 198 -12.25 -13.19 -2.49
N LYS A 199 -12.51 -13.25 -1.18
CA LYS A 199 -13.84 -13.69 -0.68
C LYS A 199 -14.78 -12.52 -0.38
N THR A 200 -15.99 -12.62 -0.95
CA THR A 200 -17.18 -11.96 -0.39
C THR A 200 -17.49 -12.74 0.88
N LEU A 201 -17.57 -12.04 2.01
CA LEU A 201 -18.00 -12.63 3.26
C LEU A 201 -19.49 -12.91 3.15
N ASP A 202 -19.87 -14.12 2.76
CA ASP A 202 -21.19 -14.65 3.12
C ASP A 202 -21.27 -14.85 4.64
#